data_AF-A0A8T3LJ60-F1
#
_entry.id   AF-A0A8T3LJ60-F1
#
_cell.length_a   1.000
_cell.length_b   1.000
_cell.length_c   1.000
_cell.angle_alpha   90.00
_cell.angle_beta   90.00
_cell.angle_gamma   90.00
#
_symmetry.space_group_name_H-M   'P 1'
#
loop_
_entity.id
_entity.type
_entity.pdbx_description
1 polymer ?
#
loop_
_entity_poly.entity_id
_entity_poly.type
_entity_poly.pdbx_seq_one_letter_code
_entity_poly.pdbx_strand_id
1 'polypeptide(L)'
;ELVLGHLQGVPVVCMKGRGHFYEGRGMTIMTDAIRTFKLLGCELLFCTNAAGSLRPEVGAGSLVALKDHINTMPGTPMVGLNDDRFGERFFSLANAYDAEYRALLQKVAKEEGFPLTEG
;
A
#
# COMPACT_ATOMS: atom_id res chain seq x y z
N GLU A 1 0.96 -16.00 -6.15
CA GLU A 1 0.31 -16.94 -5.18
C GLU A 1 -0.20 -16.16 -3.98
N LEU A 2 -1.15 -16.71 -3.23
CA LEU A 2 -1.63 -16.15 -1.97
C LEU A 2 -1.18 -17.07 -0.83
N VAL A 3 -0.47 -16.52 0.14
CA VAL A 3 0.07 -17.28 1.29
C VAL A 3 -0.64 -16.82 2.55
N LEU A 4 -1.29 -17.74 3.25
CA LEU A 4 -1.93 -17.47 4.54
C LEU A 4 -1.13 -18.16 5.63
N GLY A 5 -0.96 -17.49 6.77
CA GLY A 5 -0.19 -18.05 7.87
C GLY A 5 -0.10 -17.10 9.05
N HIS A 6 0.90 -17.34 9.91
CA HIS A 6 1.21 -16.47 11.03
C HIS A 6 2.64 -15.95 10.90
N LEU A 7 2.83 -14.66 11.15
CA LEU A 7 4.14 -14.01 11.22
C LEU A 7 4.27 -13.35 12.59
N GLN A 8 5.22 -13.81 13.41
CA GLN A 8 5.37 -13.34 14.80
C GLN A 8 4.05 -13.40 15.60
N GLY A 9 3.26 -14.46 15.38
CA GLY A 9 1.95 -14.66 16.02
C GLY A 9 0.80 -13.86 15.41
N VAL A 10 1.06 -12.95 14.46
CA VAL A 10 0.03 -12.19 13.76
C VAL A 10 -0.50 -13.01 12.58
N PRO A 11 -1.82 -13.26 12.47
CA PRO A 11 -2.40 -13.88 11.28
C PRO A 11 -2.24 -12.94 10.08
N VAL A 12 -1.65 -13.45 9.00
CA VAL A 12 -1.34 -12.66 7.80
C VAL A 12 -1.82 -13.34 6.54
N VAL A 13 -2.16 -12.52 5.55
CA VAL A 13 -2.42 -12.91 4.17
C VAL A 13 -1.43 -12.15 3.28
N CYS A 14 -0.52 -12.88 2.64
CA CYS A 14 0.56 -12.32 1.83
C CYS A 14 0.31 -12.60 0.36
N MET A 15 0.14 -11.55 -0.44
CA MET A 15 0.05 -11.66 -1.89
C MET A 15 1.45 -11.61 -2.50
N LYS A 16 1.94 -12.76 -3.00
CA LYS A 16 3.27 -12.83 -3.64
C LYS A 16 3.12 -12.58 -5.13
N GLY A 17 3.42 -11.33 -5.49
CA GLY A 17 3.16 -10.74 -6.80
C GLY A 17 1.92 -9.84 -6.76
N ARG A 18 1.85 -8.87 -7.68
CA ARG A 18 0.71 -7.97 -7.84
C ARG A 18 0.43 -7.75 -9.32
N GLY A 19 -0.79 -7.34 -9.65
CA GLY A 19 -1.11 -6.81 -10.96
C GLY A 19 -0.69 -5.35 -11.09
N HIS A 20 -0.29 -4.95 -12.29
CA HIS A 20 0.10 -3.60 -12.64
C HIS A 20 -0.76 -3.04 -13.75
N PHE A 21 -0.94 -1.72 -13.74
CA PHE A 21 -1.67 -1.01 -14.79
C PHE A 21 -1.12 -1.30 -16.20
N TYR A 22 0.22 -1.36 -16.35
CA TYR A 22 0.88 -1.60 -17.64
C TYR A 22 0.60 -3.00 -18.23
N GLU A 23 -0.01 -3.91 -17.48
CA GLU A 23 -0.43 -5.23 -17.98
C GLU A 23 -1.72 -5.18 -18.80
N GLY A 24 -2.31 -3.99 -18.99
CA GLY A 24 -3.40 -3.76 -19.93
C GLY A 24 -4.81 -4.12 -19.42
N ARG A 25 -4.97 -4.38 -18.12
CA ARG A 25 -6.28 -4.74 -17.51
C ARG A 25 -7.01 -3.56 -16.84
N GLY A 26 -6.50 -2.34 -17.02
CA GLY A 26 -7.08 -1.12 -16.45
C GLY A 26 -6.74 -0.91 -14.97
N MET A 27 -7.25 0.18 -14.40
CA MET A 27 -6.93 0.63 -13.03
C MET A 27 -7.54 -0.28 -11.94
N THR A 28 -8.53 -1.10 -12.27
CA THR A 28 -9.21 -1.99 -11.31
C THR A 28 -8.48 -3.30 -11.06
N ILE A 29 -7.33 -3.54 -11.71
CA ILE A 29 -6.59 -4.82 -11.65
C ILE A 29 -6.29 -5.32 -10.23
N MET A 30 -6.17 -4.40 -9.26
CA MET A 30 -5.92 -4.72 -7.85
C MET A 30 -7.16 -4.61 -6.95
N THR A 31 -8.27 -4.03 -7.43
CA THR A 31 -9.43 -3.69 -6.60
C THR A 31 -10.03 -4.90 -5.90
N ASP A 32 -10.25 -6.01 -6.62
CA ASP A 32 -10.89 -7.20 -6.05
C ASP A 32 -10.00 -7.92 -5.04
N ALA A 33 -8.67 -7.91 -5.25
CA ALA A 33 -7.72 -8.47 -4.28
C ALA A 33 -7.76 -7.68 -2.95
N ILE A 34 -7.76 -6.35 -3.02
CA ILE A 34 -7.86 -5.50 -1.82
C ILE A 34 -9.21 -5.66 -1.12
N ARG A 35 -10.31 -5.72 -1.88
CA ARG A 35 -11.64 -6.01 -1.33
C ARG A 35 -11.71 -7.38 -0.66
N THR A 36 -11.04 -8.38 -1.22
CA THR A 36 -10.94 -9.72 -0.62
C THR A 36 -10.24 -9.64 0.74
N PHE A 37 -9.12 -8.92 0.86
CA PHE A 37 -8.45 -8.74 2.16
C PHE A 37 -9.32 -8.04 3.18
N LYS A 38 -10.10 -7.03 2.76
CA LYS A 38 -11.06 -6.38 3.64
C LYS A 38 -12.13 -7.35 4.14
N LEU A 39 -12.67 -8.21 3.27
CA LEU A 39 -13.69 -9.20 3.64
C LEU A 39 -13.12 -10.36 4.49
N LEU A 40 -11.83 -10.67 4.35
CA LEU A 40 -11.12 -11.60 5.24
C LEU A 40 -10.85 -11.03 6.64
N GLY A 41 -11.16 -9.75 6.86
CA GLY A 41 -11.01 -9.09 8.16
C GLY A 41 -9.64 -8.44 8.38
N CYS A 42 -8.82 -8.27 7.34
CA CYS A 42 -7.56 -7.53 7.49
C CYS A 42 -7.85 -6.05 7.83
N GLU A 43 -7.25 -5.57 8.92
CA GLU A 43 -7.37 -4.17 9.36
C GLU A 43 -6.27 -3.27 8.77
N LEU A 44 -5.14 -3.87 8.39
CA LEU A 44 -3.98 -3.20 7.83
C LEU A 44 -3.59 -3.84 6.50
N LEU A 45 -3.32 -3.00 5.48
CA LEU A 45 -2.63 -3.39 4.26
C LEU A 45 -1.18 -2.88 4.33
N PHE A 46 -0.23 -3.78 4.55
CA PHE A 46 1.20 -3.46 4.45
C PHE A 46 1.65 -3.61 2.98
N CYS A 47 1.76 -2.49 2.25
CA CYS A 47 2.13 -2.49 0.83
C CYS A 47 3.65 -2.31 0.64
N THR A 48 4.26 -3.13 -0.23
CA THR A 48 5.68 -3.01 -0.60
C THR A 48 5.86 -2.90 -2.12
N ASN A 49 6.81 -2.07 -2.54
CA ASN A 49 7.21 -1.95 -3.94
C ASN A 49 8.69 -1.58 -4.10
N ALA A 50 9.17 -1.73 -5.33
CA ALA A 50 10.41 -1.12 -5.78
C ALA A 50 10.08 0.19 -6.53
N ALA A 51 10.91 1.20 -6.34
CA ALA A 51 10.80 2.50 -7.02
C ALA A 51 12.19 3.14 -7.18
N GLY A 52 12.30 4.11 -8.09
CA GLY A 52 13.47 4.96 -8.20
C GLY A 52 13.37 6.18 -7.29
N SER A 53 14.48 6.59 -6.68
CA SER A 53 14.52 7.83 -5.88
C SER A 53 14.64 9.06 -6.79
N LEU A 54 13.87 10.10 -6.48
CA LEU A 54 14.04 11.46 -7.04
C LEU A 54 14.95 12.34 -6.17
N ARG A 55 15.40 11.82 -5.01
CA ARG A 55 16.25 12.49 -4.04
C ARG A 55 17.68 11.94 -4.12
N PRO A 56 18.69 12.74 -4.51
CA PRO A 56 20.07 12.29 -4.67
C PRO A 56 20.70 11.65 -3.42
N GLU A 57 20.27 12.08 -2.24
CA GLU A 57 20.74 11.60 -0.94
C GLU A 57 20.14 10.23 -0.54
N VAL A 58 19.10 9.77 -1.23
CA VAL A 58 18.48 8.45 -1.00
C VAL A 58 18.96 7.48 -2.07
N GLY A 59 20.03 6.75 -1.76
CA GLY A 59 20.69 5.81 -2.66
C GLY A 59 19.94 4.48 -2.87
N ALA A 60 20.39 3.70 -3.85
CA ALA A 60 19.85 2.37 -4.13
C ALA A 60 19.97 1.44 -2.91
N GLY A 61 18.94 0.63 -2.67
CA GLY A 61 18.85 -0.26 -1.51
C GLY A 61 18.26 0.39 -0.25
N SER A 62 17.97 1.69 -0.27
CA SER A 62 17.33 2.39 0.85
C SER A 62 15.87 1.98 1.02
N LEU A 63 15.38 2.03 2.27
CA LEU A 63 13.96 1.97 2.59
C LEU A 63 13.38 3.38 2.71
N VAL A 64 12.17 3.56 2.20
CA VAL A 64 11.39 4.80 2.28
C VAL A 64 9.98 4.45 2.70
N ALA A 65 9.47 5.10 3.75
CA ALA A 65 8.06 5.03 4.11
C ALA A 65 7.26 6.04 3.24
N LEU A 66 6.24 5.55 2.54
CA LEU A 66 5.39 6.43 1.75
C LEU A 66 4.46 7.21 2.68
N LYS A 67 4.38 8.53 2.48
CA LYS A 67 3.49 9.41 3.24
C LYS A 67 2.39 10.08 2.41
N ASP A 68 2.57 10.12 1.10
CA ASP A 68 1.59 10.64 0.15
C ASP A 68 1.89 10.09 -1.26
N HIS A 69 1.04 10.39 -2.25
CA HIS A 69 1.31 10.08 -3.64
C HIS A 69 0.79 11.12 -4.62
N ILE A 70 1.43 11.17 -5.79
CA ILE A 70 0.91 11.86 -6.97
C ILE A 70 0.51 10.79 -7.98
N ASN A 71 -0.78 10.76 -8.33
CA ASN A 71 -1.26 9.86 -9.37
C ASN A 71 -1.15 10.54 -10.75
N THR A 72 -0.24 10.05 -11.59
CA THR A 72 -0.10 10.44 -13.00
C THR A 72 -0.65 9.38 -13.97
N MET A 73 -1.26 8.31 -13.47
CA MET A 73 -1.92 7.29 -14.29
C MET A 73 -3.23 7.83 -14.88
N PRO A 74 -3.72 7.27 -16.01
CA PRO A 74 -4.97 7.72 -16.63
C PRO A 74 -6.18 7.27 -15.81
N GLY A 75 -6.59 8.09 -14.84
CA GLY A 75 -7.77 7.88 -14.00
C GLY A 75 -7.46 7.21 -12.66
N THR A 76 -8.48 6.62 -12.04
CA THR A 76 -8.38 5.93 -10.74
C THR A 76 -9.15 4.61 -10.76
N PRO A 77 -8.89 3.68 -9.82
CA PRO A 77 -9.62 2.42 -9.73
C PRO A 77 -11.13 2.58 -9.43
N MET A 78 -11.56 3.78 -9.03
CA MET A 78 -12.94 4.08 -8.62
C MET A 78 -13.77 4.77 -9.72
N VAL A 79 -13.22 4.91 -10.93
CA VAL A 79 -13.98 5.32 -12.11
C VAL A 79 -15.04 4.27 -12.44
N GLY A 80 -16.26 4.71 -12.79
CA GLY A 80 -17.41 3.84 -13.03
C GLY A 80 -18.46 3.93 -11.92
N LEU A 81 -19.38 2.96 -11.87
CA LEU A 81 -20.43 2.88 -10.85
C LEU A 81 -19.82 2.59 -9.48
N ASN A 82 -20.36 3.21 -8.42
CA ASN A 82 -19.95 2.91 -7.06
C ASN A 82 -20.54 1.58 -6.59
N ASP A 83 -19.78 0.84 -5.80
CA ASP A 83 -20.29 -0.31 -5.06
C ASP A 83 -20.34 0.06 -3.58
N ASP A 84 -21.51 0.49 -3.12
CA ASP A 84 -21.74 1.04 -1.77
C ASP A 84 -21.44 0.02 -0.66
N ARG A 85 -21.28 -1.27 -0.99
CA ARG A 85 -20.86 -2.31 -0.04
C ARG A 85 -19.42 -2.14 0.44
N PHE A 86 -18.58 -1.43 -0.30
CA PHE A 86 -17.14 -1.28 -0.02
C PHE A 86 -16.72 0.14 0.37
N GLY A 87 -17.57 1.15 0.17
CA GLY A 87 -17.25 2.51 0.55
C GLY A 87 -18.13 3.55 -0.13
N GLU A 88 -17.97 4.79 0.33
CA GLU A 88 -18.69 5.95 -0.19
C GLU A 88 -18.26 6.32 -1.61
N ARG A 89 -19.15 7.00 -2.35
CA ARG A 89 -18.86 7.46 -3.71
C ARG A 89 -17.66 8.41 -3.78
N PHE A 90 -17.52 9.27 -2.77
CA PHE A 90 -16.44 10.23 -2.65
C PHE A 90 -15.80 10.04 -1.28
N PHE A 91 -14.48 9.87 -1.25
CA PHE A 91 -13.74 9.59 -0.03
C PHE A 91 -12.51 10.48 0.04
N SER A 92 -12.07 10.78 1.25
CA SER A 92 -10.87 11.58 1.48
C SER A 92 -9.61 10.73 1.29
N LEU A 93 -8.56 11.34 0.74
CA LEU A 93 -7.20 10.77 0.68
C LEU A 93 -6.26 11.39 1.73
N ALA A 94 -6.75 12.28 2.60
CA ALA A 94 -5.92 13.03 3.55
C ALA A 94 -5.11 12.14 4.52
N ASN A 95 -5.57 10.90 4.75
CA ASN A 95 -4.87 9.88 5.53
C ASN A 95 -4.76 8.57 4.75
N ALA A 96 -4.51 8.64 3.44
CA ALA A 96 -4.34 7.44 2.59
C ALA A 96 -3.13 6.58 3.02
N TYR A 97 -2.13 7.22 3.64
CA TYR A 97 -1.01 6.58 4.33
C TYR A 97 -1.09 6.91 5.81
N ASP A 98 -1.62 5.97 6.57
CA ASP A 98 -2.02 6.18 7.95
C ASP A 98 -0.90 6.76 8.84
N ALA A 99 -1.18 7.88 9.49
CA ALA A 99 -0.20 8.63 10.28
C ALA A 99 0.31 7.86 11.51
N GLU A 100 -0.52 7.02 12.14
CA GLU A 100 -0.12 6.24 13.32
C GLU A 100 0.83 5.12 12.92
N TYR A 101 0.53 4.41 11.82
CA TYR A 101 1.43 3.38 11.29
C TYR A 101 2.75 3.95 10.77
N ARG A 102 2.75 5.14 10.17
CA ARG A 102 4.01 5.82 9.79
C ARG A 102 4.85 6.18 11.01
N ALA A 103 4.23 6.71 12.07
CA ALA A 103 4.93 6.99 13.32
C ALA A 103 5.51 5.72 13.96
N LEU A 104 4.77 4.60 13.90
CA LEU A 104 5.25 3.29 14.35
C LEU A 104 6.46 2.81 13.53
N LEU A 105 6.40 2.91 12.19
CA LEU A 105 7.53 2.55 11.32
C LEU A 105 8.79 3.36 11.64
N GLN A 106 8.66 4.67 11.86
CA GLN A 106 9.76 5.54 12.26
C GLN A 106 10.37 5.14 13.61
N LYS A 107 9.51 4.82 14.58
CA LYS A 107 9.94 4.33 15.90
C LYS A 107 10.73 3.03 15.76
N VAL A 108 10.20 2.04 15.04
CA VAL A 108 10.87 0.74 14.84
C VAL A 108 12.19 0.91 14.09
N ALA A 109 12.25 1.72 13.03
CA ALA A 109 13.49 1.95 12.30
C ALA A 109 14.59 2.57 13.19
N LYS A 110 14.21 3.48 14.09
CA LYS A 110 15.11 4.06 15.09
C LYS A 110 15.59 3.03 16.10
N GLU A 111 14.72 2.15 16.58
CA GLU A 111 15.04 1.07 17.53
C GLU A 111 15.98 0.03 16.90
N GLU A 112 15.76 -0.33 15.64
CA GLU A 112 16.58 -1.29 14.87
C GLU A 112 17.85 -0.65 14.27
N GLY A 113 18.01 0.66 14.38
CA GLY A 113 19.24 1.37 14.01
C GLY A 113 19.47 1.52 12.49
N PHE A 114 18.41 1.61 11.68
CA PHE A 114 18.54 1.87 10.24
C PHE A 114 17.79 3.15 9.80
N PRO A 115 18.29 3.86 8.76
CA PRO A 115 17.62 5.05 8.27
C PRO A 115 16.32 4.71 7.53
N LEU A 116 15.23 5.42 7.86
CA LEU A 116 13.95 5.33 7.17
C LEU A 116 13.44 6.73 6.85
N THR A 117 13.65 7.19 5.62
CA THR A 117 13.10 8.49 5.20
C THR A 117 11.61 8.37 4.89
N GLU A 118 10.86 9.47 4.96
CA GLU A 118 9.52 9.55 4.38
C GLU A 118 9.55 10.24 3.01
N GLY A 119 8.70 9.77 2.09
CA GLY A 119 8.64 10.22 0.69
C GLY A 119 7.23 10.15 0.13
#